data_AF-A0A8J7CX46-F1
#
_entry.id   AF-A0A8J7CX46-F1
#
_cell.length_a   1.000
_cell.length_b   1.000
_cell.length_c   1.000
_cell.angle_alpha   90.00
_cell.angle_beta   90.00
_cell.angle_gamma   90.00
#
_symmetry.space_group_name_H-M   'P 1'
#
loop_
_entity.id
_entity.type
_entity.pdbx_description
1 polymer ?
#
loop_
_entity_poly.entity_id
_entity_poly.type
_entity_poly.pdbx_seq_one_letter_code
_entity_poly.pdbx_strand_id
1 'polypeptide(L)'
;MTPFPMMLCLDGRRVVICATGPEAARLARQLLPGGARIVILGPAPEPGLEDAVADGRVRHQPRLRPDTFEGAALALIATGMPETDAALVRAAQAAGALVHVADPALADDAGRAAMVLQFPPARPVPAKGPRPAAGP
;
A
#
# COMPACT_ATOMS: atom_id res chain seq x y z
N MET A 1 19.19 -0.87 -16.38
CA MET A 1 19.07 -2.02 -15.45
C MET A 1 17.86 -2.84 -15.86
N THR A 2 17.93 -4.17 -15.83
CA THR A 2 16.79 -5.04 -16.16
C THR A 2 16.15 -5.55 -14.86
N PRO A 3 14.89 -5.23 -14.55
CA PRO A 3 14.25 -5.65 -13.30
C PRO A 3 14.02 -7.16 -13.28
N PHE A 4 14.19 -7.79 -12.12
CA PHE A 4 13.82 -9.18 -11.90
C PHE A 4 12.38 -9.26 -11.37
N PRO A 5 11.46 -9.96 -12.05
CA PRO A 5 10.08 -10.06 -11.60
C PRO A 5 9.96 -10.91 -10.33
N MET A 6 9.22 -10.42 -9.34
CA MET A 6 8.94 -11.14 -8.11
C MET A 6 7.47 -11.00 -7.72
N MET A 7 6.90 -12.03 -7.10
CA MET A 7 5.61 -11.96 -6.44
C MET A 7 5.80 -11.79 -4.94
N LEU A 8 5.04 -10.86 -4.35
CA LEU A 8 5.05 -10.60 -2.91
C LEU A 8 3.71 -11.00 -2.29
N CYS A 9 3.74 -11.91 -1.30
CA CYS A 9 2.55 -12.26 -0.52
C CYS A 9 2.34 -11.23 0.60
N LEU A 10 1.19 -10.56 0.58
CA LEU A 10 0.84 -9.50 1.52
C LEU A 10 -0.29 -9.87 2.48
N ASP A 11 -0.74 -11.13 2.47
CA ASP A 11 -1.83 -11.58 3.33
C ASP A 11 -1.48 -11.41 4.82
N GLY A 12 -2.30 -10.63 5.53
CA GLY A 12 -2.07 -10.23 6.92
C GLY A 12 -0.87 -9.32 7.15
N ARG A 13 -0.13 -8.94 6.10
CA ARG A 13 1.09 -8.11 6.21
C ARG A 13 0.74 -6.63 6.23
N ARG A 14 1.50 -5.86 7.01
CA ARG A 14 1.35 -4.41 7.09
C ARG A 14 1.93 -3.75 5.84
N VAL A 15 1.16 -2.87 5.21
CA VAL A 15 1.58 -2.04 4.09
C VAL A 15 1.30 -0.58 4.41
N VAL A 16 2.28 0.30 4.22
CA VAL A 16 2.13 1.74 4.46
C VAL A 16 2.03 2.45 3.11
N ILE A 17 0.99 3.26 2.90
CA ILE A 17 0.80 4.09 1.72
C ILE A 17 0.99 5.54 2.14
N CYS A 18 2.01 6.19 1.61
CA CYS A 18 2.27 7.62 1.75
C CYS A 18 1.85 8.31 0.46
N ALA A 19 0.55 8.52 0.31
CA ALA A 19 -0.08 9.18 -0.81
C ALA A 19 -1.37 9.83 -0.32
N THR A 20 -1.94 10.73 -1.12
CA THR A 20 -3.22 11.37 -0.81
C THR A 20 -4.19 11.31 -1.98
N GLY A 21 -5.48 11.41 -1.68
CA GLY A 21 -6.54 11.51 -2.67
C GLY A 21 -6.73 10.25 -3.51
N PRO A 22 -7.06 10.42 -4.81
CA PRO A 22 -7.37 9.31 -5.71
C PRO A 22 -6.28 8.24 -5.79
N GLU A 23 -5.01 8.65 -5.67
CA GLU A 23 -3.86 7.74 -5.75
C GLU A 23 -3.79 6.81 -4.54
N ALA A 24 -3.98 7.33 -3.32
CA ALA A 24 -4.03 6.53 -2.10
C ALA A 24 -5.18 5.51 -2.16
N ALA A 25 -6.37 5.95 -2.58
CA ALA A 25 -7.53 5.08 -2.74
C ALA A 25 -7.32 4.01 -3.83
N ARG A 26 -6.65 4.37 -4.94
CA ARG A 26 -6.29 3.43 -6.01
C ARG A 26 -5.36 2.33 -5.51
N LEU A 27 -4.26 2.72 -4.85
CA LEU A 27 -3.28 1.77 -4.30
C LEU A 27 -3.90 0.87 -3.23
N ALA A 28 -4.71 1.44 -2.34
CA ALA A 28 -5.38 0.67 -1.31
C ALA A 28 -6.31 -0.39 -1.92
N ARG A 29 -7.13 -0.02 -2.90
CA ARG A 29 -8.05 -0.95 -3.59
C ARG A 29 -7.34 -2.07 -4.34
N GLN A 30 -6.12 -1.84 -4.82
CA GLN A 30 -5.31 -2.89 -5.48
C GLN A 30 -4.73 -3.89 -4.48
N LEU A 31 -4.45 -3.45 -3.24
CA LEU A 31 -3.83 -4.27 -2.19
C LEU A 31 -4.84 -5.03 -1.33
N LEU A 32 -6.03 -4.46 -1.12
CA LEU A 32 -7.07 -5.06 -0.26
C LEU A 32 -7.46 -6.50 -0.65
N PRO A 33 -7.62 -6.85 -1.94
CA PRO A 33 -7.90 -8.25 -2.34
C PRO A 33 -6.80 -9.23 -1.95
N GLY A 34 -5.57 -8.76 -1.77
CA GLY A 34 -4.41 -9.55 -1.34
C GLY A 34 -4.28 -9.73 0.18
N GLY A 35 -5.26 -9.30 0.97
CA GLY A 35 -5.27 -9.48 2.43
C GLY A 35 -4.36 -8.52 3.21
N ALA A 36 -3.81 -7.50 2.55
CA ALA A 36 -2.93 -6.52 3.18
C ALA A 36 -3.65 -5.73 4.30
N ARG A 37 -2.94 -5.49 5.40
CA ARG A 37 -3.33 -4.54 6.45
C ARG A 37 -2.73 -3.18 6.12
N ILE A 38 -3.56 -2.24 5.70
CA ILE A 38 -3.11 -1.00 5.08
C ILE A 38 -3.10 0.13 6.10
N VAL A 39 -2.02 0.90 6.14
CA VAL A 39 -1.94 2.19 6.84
C VAL A 39 -1.78 3.28 5.79
N ILE A 40 -2.69 4.25 5.77
CA ILE A 40 -2.59 5.41 4.88
C ILE A 40 -2.06 6.58 5.69
N LEU A 41 -0.88 7.06 5.31
CA LEU A 41 -0.23 8.23 5.88
C LEU A 41 -0.61 9.47 5.05
N GLY A 42 -1.37 10.37 5.64
CA GLY A 42 -1.80 11.62 5.01
C GLY A 42 -2.59 12.49 5.99
N PRO A 43 -2.81 13.78 5.72
CA PRO A 43 -3.43 14.70 6.69
C PRO A 43 -4.94 14.44 6.90
N ALA A 44 -5.60 13.80 5.96
CA ALA A 44 -7.04 13.55 5.96
C ALA A 44 -7.36 12.12 5.52
N PRO A 45 -8.45 11.53 6.04
CA PRO A 45 -8.89 10.21 5.60
C PRO A 45 -9.34 10.25 4.14
N GLU A 46 -9.10 9.15 3.43
CA GLU A 46 -9.38 9.04 2.01
C GLU A 46 -10.84 8.65 1.74
N PRO A 47 -11.59 9.45 0.95
CA PRO A 47 -12.95 9.11 0.56
C PRO A 47 -13.00 7.81 -0.26
N GLY A 48 -14.03 7.00 -0.04
CA GLY A 48 -14.23 5.72 -0.74
C GLY A 48 -13.46 4.54 -0.14
N LEU A 49 -12.90 4.70 1.07
CA LEU A 49 -12.30 3.63 1.87
C LEU A 49 -13.04 3.41 3.20
N GLU A 50 -14.22 4.02 3.39
CA GLU A 50 -14.97 4.02 4.64
C GLU A 50 -15.27 2.59 5.12
N ASP A 51 -15.73 1.72 4.21
CA ASP A 51 -16.02 0.31 4.52
C ASP A 51 -14.75 -0.44 4.95
N ALA A 52 -13.64 -0.21 4.26
CA ALA A 52 -12.37 -0.86 4.59
C ALA A 52 -11.78 -0.36 5.91
N VAL A 53 -12.06 0.89 6.28
CA VAL A 53 -11.74 1.47 7.59
C VAL A 53 -12.64 0.86 8.67
N ALA A 54 -13.95 0.74 8.42
CA ALA A 54 -14.89 0.14 9.34
C ALA A 54 -14.56 -1.34 9.63
N ASP A 55 -14.09 -2.08 8.62
CA ASP A 55 -13.63 -3.46 8.74
C ASP A 55 -12.23 -3.58 9.38
N GLY A 56 -11.57 -2.47 9.71
CA GLY A 56 -10.22 -2.46 10.29
C GLY A 56 -9.09 -2.89 9.33
N ARG A 57 -9.39 -3.03 8.03
CA ARG A 57 -8.41 -3.40 6.98
C ARG A 57 -7.56 -2.21 6.56
N VAL A 58 -8.10 -1.01 6.66
CA VAL A 58 -7.40 0.26 6.42
C VAL A 58 -7.39 1.06 7.71
N ARG A 59 -6.23 1.61 8.06
CA ARG A 59 -6.07 2.58 9.15
C ARG A 59 -5.55 3.89 8.60
N HIS A 60 -6.25 4.98 8.88
CA HIS A 60 -5.74 6.32 8.58
C HIS A 60 -4.75 6.76 9.67
N GLN A 61 -3.61 7.31 9.25
CA GLN A 61 -2.61 7.91 10.12
C GLN A 61 -2.33 9.36 9.67
N PRO A 62 -2.68 10.36 10.49
CA PRO A 62 -2.65 11.76 10.07
C PRO A 62 -1.24 12.33 9.83
N ARG A 63 -0.22 11.75 10.48
CA ARG A 63 1.15 12.31 10.53
C ARG A 63 2.21 11.21 10.66
N LEU A 64 3.41 11.48 10.17
CA LEU A 64 4.56 10.60 10.31
C LEU A 64 4.94 10.47 11.78
N ARG A 65 5.24 9.25 12.21
CA ARG A 65 5.71 8.92 13.56
C ARG A 65 6.93 7.99 13.44
N PRO A 66 7.77 7.90 14.48
CA PRO A 66 8.92 7.00 14.47
C PRO A 66 8.54 5.53 14.21
N ASP A 67 7.36 5.10 14.66
CA ASP A 67 6.80 3.76 14.54
C ASP A 67 5.98 3.54 13.25
N THR A 68 5.90 4.51 12.34
CA THR A 68 5.05 4.42 11.13
C THR A 68 5.36 3.18 10.29
N PHE A 69 6.65 2.91 10.07
CA PHE A 69 7.12 1.84 9.19
C PHE A 69 7.52 0.57 9.95
N GLU A 70 7.42 0.57 11.28
CA GLU A 70 7.78 -0.59 12.09
C GLU A 70 6.91 -1.80 11.72
N GLY A 71 7.57 -2.91 11.38
CA GLY A 71 6.92 -4.15 10.93
C GLY A 71 6.21 -4.05 9.57
N ALA A 72 6.38 -2.96 8.82
CA ALA A 72 5.83 -2.84 7.47
C ALA A 72 6.59 -3.77 6.50
N ALA A 73 5.84 -4.58 5.75
CA ALA A 73 6.42 -5.41 4.70
C ALA A 73 6.71 -4.59 3.43
N LEU A 74 5.90 -3.56 3.18
CA LEU A 74 5.97 -2.70 2.00
C LEU A 74 5.55 -1.27 2.35
N ALA A 75 6.27 -0.30 1.81
CA ALA A 75 5.93 1.12 1.81
C ALA A 75 5.78 1.62 0.37
N LEU A 76 4.64 2.25 0.08
CA LEU A 76 4.33 2.90 -1.18
C LEU A 76 4.41 4.40 -0.99
N ILE A 77 5.32 5.07 -1.68
CA ILE A 77 5.62 6.49 -1.51
C ILE A 77 5.31 7.22 -2.81
N ALA A 78 4.27 8.04 -2.76
CA ALA A 78 3.76 8.78 -3.90
C ALA A 78 3.09 10.08 -3.41
N THR A 79 3.78 10.86 -2.57
CA THR A 79 3.23 12.15 -2.10
C THR A 79 3.30 13.22 -3.17
N GLY A 80 4.19 13.06 -4.17
CA GLY A 80 4.39 14.01 -5.27
C GLY A 80 5.30 15.19 -4.89
N MET A 81 5.89 15.16 -3.69
CA MET A 81 6.84 16.17 -3.21
C MET A 81 8.21 15.52 -3.03
N PRO A 82 9.20 15.79 -3.92
CA PRO A 82 10.46 15.04 -3.95
C PRO A 82 11.22 15.00 -2.61
N GLU A 83 11.28 16.13 -1.89
CA GLU A 83 11.96 16.19 -0.59
C GLU A 83 11.26 15.35 0.48
N THR A 84 9.93 15.37 0.47
CA THR A 84 9.11 14.57 1.40
C THR A 84 9.21 13.09 1.08
N ASP A 85 9.11 12.73 -0.19
CA ASP A 85 9.26 11.35 -0.65
C ASP A 85 10.66 10.81 -0.29
N ALA A 86 11.72 11.59 -0.48
CA ALA A 86 13.08 11.20 -0.09
C ALA A 86 13.22 10.94 1.43
N ALA A 87 12.59 11.77 2.27
CA ALA A 87 12.59 11.57 3.73
C ALA A 87 11.81 10.31 4.14
N LEU A 88 10.65 10.07 3.53
CA LEU A 88 9.84 8.88 3.78
C LEU A 88 10.55 7.60 3.31
N VAL A 89 11.24 7.63 2.18
CA VAL A 89 12.04 6.52 1.66
C VAL A 89 13.09 6.12 2.70
N ARG A 90 13.86 7.09 3.20
CA ARG A 90 14.88 6.84 4.24
C ARG A 90 14.28 6.25 5.51
N ALA A 91 13.16 6.79 5.97
CA ALA A 91 12.48 6.29 7.17
C ALA A 91 11.96 4.86 7.00
N ALA A 92 11.36 4.53 5.86
CA ALA A 92 10.86 3.19 5.56
C ALA A 92 11.99 2.16 5.43
N GLN A 93 13.09 2.53 4.77
CA GLN A 93 14.28 1.69 4.65
C GLN A 93 14.94 1.42 5.99
N ALA A 94 15.07 2.44 6.84
CA ALA A 94 15.64 2.30 8.18
C ALA A 94 14.81 1.32 9.05
N ALA A 95 13.51 1.19 8.78
CA ALA A 95 12.62 0.23 9.42
C ALA A 95 12.63 -1.18 8.76
N GLY A 96 13.40 -1.37 7.68
CA GLY A 96 13.51 -2.66 6.97
C GLY A 96 12.37 -2.98 6.00
N ALA A 97 11.51 -2.01 5.67
CA ALA A 97 10.42 -2.21 4.73
C ALA A 97 10.93 -2.23 3.28
N LEU A 98 10.29 -3.03 2.41
CA LEU A 98 10.45 -2.84 0.96
C LEU A 98 9.84 -1.49 0.60
N VAL A 99 10.50 -0.75 -0.29
CA VAL A 99 10.03 0.59 -0.69
C VAL A 99 9.78 0.62 -2.19
N HIS A 100 8.61 1.13 -2.55
CA HIS A 100 8.29 1.53 -3.91
C HIS A 100 7.99 3.03 -3.91
N VAL A 101 8.65 3.77 -4.79
CA VAL A 101 8.45 5.20 -4.99
C VAL A 101 7.94 5.43 -6.41
N ALA A 102 6.93 6.29 -6.56
CA ALA A 102 6.35 6.59 -7.86
C ALA A 102 7.30 7.41 -8.75
N ASP A 103 8.13 8.27 -8.15
CA ASP A 103 9.13 9.08 -8.86
C ASP A 103 10.40 8.25 -9.14
N PRO A 104 10.74 7.98 -10.42
CA PRO A 104 11.94 7.23 -10.79
C PRO A 104 13.25 7.99 -10.52
N ALA A 105 13.26 9.32 -10.43
CA ALA A 105 14.47 10.06 -10.05
C ALA A 105 14.88 9.75 -8.60
N LEU A 106 13.87 9.50 -7.75
CA LEU A 106 14.05 8.98 -6.41
C LEU A 106 14.25 7.46 -6.39
N ALA A 107 14.57 6.80 -7.51
CA ALA A 107 14.92 5.37 -7.56
C ALA A 107 16.44 5.10 -7.66
N ASP A 108 17.26 6.03 -8.15
CA ASP A 108 18.68 5.72 -8.40
C ASP A 108 19.64 6.01 -7.23
N ASP A 109 19.47 7.16 -6.57
CA ASP A 109 20.33 7.73 -5.51
C ASP A 109 20.50 6.97 -4.16
N ALA A 110 19.84 5.83 -3.90
CA ALA A 110 19.92 5.17 -2.57
C ALA A 110 20.06 3.63 -2.57
N GLY A 111 20.66 3.04 -3.61
CA GLY A 111 20.81 1.57 -3.68
C GLY A 111 19.46 0.86 -3.73
N ARG A 112 18.49 1.48 -4.38
CA ARG A 112 17.07 1.15 -4.27
C ARG A 112 16.73 -0.01 -5.21
N ALA A 113 15.90 -0.94 -4.75
CA ALA A 113 15.15 -1.75 -5.69
C ALA A 113 14.01 -0.88 -6.22
N ALA A 114 14.13 -0.37 -7.44
CA ALA A 114 12.98 0.12 -8.19
C ALA A 114 12.03 -1.06 -8.41
N MET A 115 11.15 -1.32 -7.44
CA MET A 115 10.22 -2.43 -7.54
C MET A 115 9.05 -1.98 -8.39
N VAL A 116 8.99 -2.43 -9.65
CA VAL A 116 7.81 -2.24 -10.48
C VAL A 116 6.71 -3.11 -9.91
N LEU A 117 5.68 -2.50 -9.33
CA LEU A 117 4.51 -3.21 -8.84
C LEU A 117 3.55 -3.47 -10.00
N GLN A 118 3.55 -4.70 -10.47
CA GLN A 118 2.53 -5.19 -11.37
C GLN A 118 1.44 -5.86 -10.55
N PHE A 119 0.28 -5.20 -10.50
CA PHE A 119 -0.91 -5.81 -9.95
C PHE A 119 -1.51 -6.72 -11.02
N PRO A 120 -1.90 -7.97 -10.68
CA PRO A 120 -2.65 -8.77 -11.62
C PRO A 120 -3.93 -8.01 -12.01
N PRO A 121 -4.43 -8.20 -13.25
CA PRO A 121 -5.70 -7.60 -13.65
C PRO A 121 -6.77 -7.97 -12.62
N ALA A 122 -7.63 -7.01 -12.28
CA ALA A 122 -8.69 -7.22 -11.30
C ALA A 122 -9.45 -8.52 -11.63
N ARG A 123 -9.32 -9.53 -10.76
CA ARG A 123 -10.03 -10.79 -10.97
C ARG A 123 -11.51 -10.52 -10.66
N PRO A 124 -12.45 -10.88 -11.54
CA PRO A 124 -13.87 -10.77 -11.23
C PRO A 124 -14.14 -11.54 -9.93
N VAL A 125 -14.61 -10.84 -8.90
CA VAL A 125 -15.12 -11.52 -7.70
C VAL A 125 -16.49 -12.08 -8.11
N PRO A 126 -16.71 -13.40 -8.04
CA PRO A 126 -18.03 -13.94 -8.29
C PRO A 126 -18.99 -13.30 -7.28
N ALA A 127 -20.03 -12.62 -7.78
CA ALA A 127 -21.10 -12.13 -6.94
C ALA A 127 -21.60 -13.30 -6.10
N LYS A 128 -21.56 -13.15 -4.78
CA LYS A 128 -21.97 -14.15 -3.79
C LYS A 128 -23.20 -14.91 -4.30
N GLY A 129 -22.99 -16.17 -4.71
CA GLY A 129 -24.06 -17.02 -5.22
C GLY A 129 -25.17 -17.15 -4.17
N PRO A 130 -26.43 -17.39 -4.59
CA PRO A 130 -27.53 -17.54 -3.65
C PRO A 130 -27.19 -18.64 -2.65
N ARG A 131 -27.38 -18.34 -1.35
CA ARG A 131 -27.24 -19.34 -0.27
C ARG A 131 -28.14 -20.53 -0.62
N PRO A 132 -27.65 -21.79 -0.55
CA PRO A 132 -28.53 -22.94 -0.71
C PRO A 132 -29.62 -22.86 0.36
N ALA A 133 -30.88 -23.02 -0.05
CA ALA A 133 -31.99 -23.11 0.87
C ALA A 133 -31.77 -24.31 1.78
N ALA A 134 -31.84 -24.09 3.10
CA ALA A 134 -31.88 -25.17 4.07
C ALA A 134 -33.13 -26.03 3.78
N GLY A 135 -32.91 -27.27 3.36
CA GLY A 135 -33.96 -28.27 3.25
C GLY A 135 -34.36 -28.82 4.63
N PRO A 136 -35.57 -29.39 4.76
CA PRO A 136 -36.14 -29.86 6.03
C PRO A 136 -35.42 -31.08 6.62
#